data_AF-A0A127B6N7-F1
#
_entry.id   AF-A0A127B6N7-F1
#
_cell.length_a   1.000
_cell.length_b   1.000
_cell.length_c   1.000
_cell.angle_alpha   90.00
_cell.angle_beta   90.00
_cell.angle_gamma   90.00
#
_symmetry.space_group_name_H-M   'P 1'
#
loop_
_entity.id
_entity.type
_entity.pdbx_description
1 polymer ?
#
loop_
_entity_poly.entity_id
_entity_poly.type
_entity_poly.pdbx_seq_one_letter_code
_entity_poly.pdbx_strand_id
1 'polypeptide(L)' 'MRAGQAVNIIEVIFAILIPPLGVFLHEGELNTRFWVSVLLTLLFVIPGIIYALLVVTDSI' A
#
# COMPACT_ATOMS: atom_id res chain seq x y z
N MET A 1 15.04 -9.72 -11.40
CA MET A 1 14.71 -8.47 -12.12
C MET A 1 13.22 -8.23 -11.95
N ARG A 2 12.79 -7.28 -11.10
CA ARG A 2 11.37 -6.88 -11.04
C ARG A 2 11.11 -5.97 -12.24
N ALA A 3 10.41 -6.47 -13.25
CA ALA A 3 9.96 -5.65 -14.37
C ALA A 3 8.97 -4.62 -13.81
N GLY A 4 9.28 -3.32 -13.92
CA GLY A 4 8.37 -2.24 -13.53
C GLY A 4 8.65 -1.58 -12.18
N GLN A 5 9.79 -0.92 -12.03
CA GLN A 5 10.08 0.03 -10.95
C GLN A 5 9.34 1.38 -11.15
N ALA A 6 8.16 1.35 -11.77
CA ALA A 6 7.31 2.52 -11.94
C ALA A 6 6.11 2.35 -11.02
N VAL A 7 5.77 3.40 -10.28
CA VAL A 7 4.52 3.48 -9.52
C VAL A 7 3.37 3.09 -10.45
N ASN A 8 2.81 1.90 -10.24
CA ASN A 8 1.72 1.42 -11.07
C ASN A 8 0.47 2.17 -10.64
N ILE A 9 -0.15 2.90 -11.58
CA ILE A 9 -1.40 3.63 -11.33
C ILE A 9 -2.46 2.72 -10.69
N ILE A 10 -2.45 1.44 -11.05
CA ILE A 10 -3.31 0.40 -10.49
C ILE A 10 -3.08 0.24 -8.98
N GLU A 11 -1.83 0.14 -8.52
CA GLU A 11 -1.48 0.02 -7.09
C GLU A 11 -1.93 1.25 -6.30
N VAL A 12 -1.78 2.45 -6.88
CA VAL A 12 -2.21 3.72 -6.27
C VAL A 12 -3.74 3.80 -6.15
N ILE A 13 -4.47 3.41 -7.20
CA ILE A 13 -5.94 3.34 -7.17
C ILE A 13 -6.39 2.38 -6.08
N PHE A 14 -5.78 1.20 -6.00
CA PHE A 14 -6.07 0.24 -4.94
C PHE A 14 -5.65 0.75 -3.55
N ALA A 15 -4.54 1.46 -3.41
CA ALA A 15 -4.09 2.04 -2.13
C ALA A 15 -5.08 3.09 -1.57
N ILE A 16 -5.88 3.73 -2.43
CA ILE A 16 -6.91 4.69 -2.01
C ILE A 16 -8.24 3.98 -1.71
N LEU A 17 -8.67 3.05 -2.58
CA LEU A 17 -9.93 2.32 -2.44
C LEU A 17 -9.89 1.31 -1.29
N ILE A 18 -8.82 0.51 -1.25
CA ILE A 18 -8.59 -0.55 -0.27
C ILE A 18 -7.09 -0.52 0.09
N PRO A 19 -6.68 0.32 1.05
CA PRO A 19 -5.27 0.55 1.39
C PRO A 19 -4.42 -0.73 1.53
N PRO A 20 -4.88 -1.77 2.26
CA PRO A 20 -4.08 -2.99 2.39
C PRO A 20 -3.93 -3.78 1.09
N LEU A 21 -4.86 -3.63 0.13
CA LEU A 21 -4.77 -4.27 -1.17
C LEU A 21 -3.71 -3.62 -2.05
N GLY A 22 -3.62 -2.28 -2.04
CA GLY A 22 -2.56 -1.55 -2.75
C GLY A 22 -1.16 -1.91 -2.24
N VAL A 23 -1.00 -1.99 -0.91
CA VAL A 23 0.27 -2.42 -0.27
C VAL A 23 0.61 -3.87 -0.62
N PHE A 24 -0.38 -4.77 -0.59
CA PHE A 24 -0.17 -6.18 -0.95
C PHE A 24 0.26 -6.36 -2.41
N LEU A 25 -0.35 -5.62 -3.34
CA LEU A 25 0.00 -5.69 -4.76
C LEU A 25 1.43 -5.18 -5.02
N HIS A 26 1.86 -4.15 -4.29
CA HIS A 26 3.19 -3.57 -4.41
C HIS A 26 4.28 -4.48 -3.80
N GLU A 27 4.09 -4.90 -2.56
CA GLU A 27 5.05 -5.76 -1.85
C GLU A 27 5.07 -7.18 -2.45
N GLY A 28 3.90 -7.70 -2.83
CA GLY A 28 3.69 -9.07 -3.31
C GLY A 28 3.64 -10.12 -2.20
N GLU A 29 3.76 -9.69 -0.93
CA GLU A 29 3.86 -10.54 0.25
C GLU A 29 3.10 -9.93 1.44
N LEU A 30 2.62 -10.79 2.36
CA LEU A 30 1.98 -10.37 3.60
C LEU A 30 3.03 -9.96 4.66
N ASN A 31 3.76 -8.88 4.36
CA ASN A 31 4.79 -8.35 5.23
C ASN A 31 4.23 -7.47 6.36
N THR A 32 5.07 -7.06 7.31
CA THR A 32 4.70 -6.14 8.40
C THR A 32 4.01 -4.88 7.87
N ARG A 33 4.44 -4.38 6.71
CA ARG A 33 3.82 -3.22 6.04
C ARG A 33 2.35 -3.46 5.71
N PHE A 34 1.98 -4.65 5.22
CA PHE A 34 0.58 -5.02 5.00
C PHE A 34 -0.22 -4.98 6.30
N TRP A 35 0.28 -5.63 7.36
CA TRP A 35 -0.40 -5.67 8.65
C TRP A 35 -0.54 -4.29 9.32
N VAL A 36 0.48 -3.44 9.17
CA VAL A 36 0.43 -2.04 9.61
C VAL A 36 -0.65 -1.29 8.83
N SER A 37 -0.71 -1.43 7.49
CA SER A 37 -1.75 -0.79 6.68
C SER A 37 -3.17 -1.24 7.07
N VAL A 38 -3.36 -2.53 7.40
CA VAL A 38 -4.64 -3.07 7.90
C VAL A 38 -5.00 -2.44 9.25
N LEU A 39 -4.04 -2.40 10.18
CA LEU A 39 -4.24 -1.83 11.51
C LEU A 39 -4.59 -0.35 11.45
N LEU A 40 -3.87 0.43 10.62
CA LEU A 40 -4.14 1.85 10.43
C LEU A 40 -5.52 2.05 9.82
N THR A 41 -5.87 1.29 8.77
CA THR A 41 -7.18 1.38 8.12
C THR A 41 -8.33 1.05 9.07
N LEU A 42 -8.12 0.10 9.99
CA LEU A 42 -9.11 -0.29 11.00
C LEU A 42 -9.28 0.78 12.10
N LEU A 43 -8.20 1.46 12.49
CA LEU A 43 -8.24 2.52 13.50
C LEU A 43 -8.81 3.82 12.91
N PHE A 44 -8.31 4.24 11.74
CA PHE A 44 -8.76 5.39 10.97
C PHE A 44 -8.39 5.23 9.49
N VAL A 45 -9.37 5.33 8.59
CA VAL A 45 -9.14 5.12 7.14
C VAL A 45 -8.10 6.10 6.56
N ILE A 46 -8.11 7.37 6.99
CA ILE A 46 -7.20 8.40 6.46
C ILE A 46 -5.71 8.07 6.66
N PRO A 47 -5.21 7.78 7.88
CA PRO A 47 -3.82 7.38 8.05
C PRO A 47 -3.49 6.06 7.34
N GLY A 48 -4.45 5.15 7.18
CA GLY A 48 -4.28 3.94 6.37
C GLY A 48 -3.96 4.25 4.90
N ILE A 49 -4.70 5.19 4.30
CA ILE A 49 -4.47 5.63 2.91
C ILE A 49 -3.10 6.31 2.78
N ILE A 50 -2.74 7.22 3.69
CA ILE A 50 -1.44 7.91 3.67
C ILE A 50 -0.30 6.89 3.74
N TYR A 51 -0.39 5.94 4.66
CA TYR A 51 0.61 4.90 4.82
C TYR A 51 0.73 4.02 3.55
N ALA A 52 -0.40 3.61 2.98
CA ALA A 52 -0.41 2.82 1.75
C ALA A 52 0.22 3.57 0.57
N LEU A 53 -0.03 4.87 0.44
CA LEU A 53 0.59 5.72 -0.59
C LEU A 53 2.11 5.87 -0.37
N LEU A 54 2.57 6.03 0.89
CA LEU A 54 3.98 6.09 1.21
C LEU A 54 4.71 4.79 0.84
N VAL A 55 4.08 3.63 1.07
CA VAL A 55 4.64 2.32 0.68
C VAL A 55 4.66 2.17 -0.84
N VAL A 56 3.55 2.42 -1.53
CA VAL A 56 3.46 2.26 -3.01
C VAL A 56 4.37 3.25 -3.76
N THR A 57 4.64 4.42 -3.17
CA THR A 57 5.56 5.43 -3.73
C THR A 57 7.01 5.22 -3.26
N ASP A 58 7.30 4.13 -2.55
CA ASP A 58 8.64 3.81 -2.01
C ASP A 58 9.25 4.97 -1.18
N SER A 59 8.39 5.72 -0.50
CA SER A 59 8.81 6.84 0.35
C SER A 59 9.24 6.39 1.75
N ILE A 60 8.96 5.13 2.12
CA ILE A 60 9.31 4.50 3.41
C ILE A 60 9.70 3.03 3.24
#